data_AF-A0A819NX60-F1
#
_entry.id   AF-A0A819NX60-F1
#
_cell.length_a   1.000
_cell.length_b   1.000
_cell.length_c   1.000
_cell.angle_alpha   90.00
_cell.angle_beta   90.00
_cell.angle_gamma   90.00
#
_symmetry.space_group_name_H-M   'P 1'
#
loop_
_entity.id
_entity.type
_entity.pdbx_description
1 polymer ?
#
loop_
_entity_poly.entity_id
_entity_poly.type
_entity_poly.pdbx_seq_one_letter_code
_entity_poly.pdbx_strand_id
1 'polypeptide(L)'
;MGGSDWIFQQNNAPIHRSKVNLTWFKSQRINVLPWPSLSHDLNPIENLWGILARMVYAEGKQFRTKEQLKTAILKSWEKNQHRTVLDFGRIDAGKNV
;
A
#
# COMPACT_ATOMS: atom_id res chain seq x y z
N MET A 1 11.59 -2.99 14.93
CA MET A 1 10.25 -3.31 14.41
C MET A 1 10.34 -4.67 13.75
N GLY A 2 9.66 -5.68 14.29
CA GLY A 2 9.78 -7.08 13.84
C GLY A 2 9.18 -7.99 14.88
N GLY A 3 7.84 -8.05 14.91
CA GLY A 3 7.10 -9.04 15.69
C GLY A 3 7.06 -10.37 14.92
N SER A 4 6.86 -11.47 15.62
CA SER A 4 6.73 -12.81 15.03
C SER A 4 5.48 -13.01 14.18
N ASP A 5 4.52 -12.06 14.19
CA ASP A 5 3.15 -12.27 13.69
C ASP A 5 2.79 -11.37 12.50
N TRP A 6 3.77 -10.95 11.69
CA TRP A 6 3.51 -10.05 10.57
C TRP A 6 2.94 -10.83 9.40
N ILE A 7 1.80 -10.36 8.89
CA ILE A 7 1.14 -10.91 7.70
C ILE A 7 1.34 -9.92 6.55
N PHE A 8 1.91 -10.39 5.45
CA PHE A 8 2.09 -9.63 4.23
C PHE A 8 0.77 -9.56 3.45
N GLN A 9 0.29 -8.35 3.21
CA GLN A 9 -0.89 -8.11 2.39
C GLN A 9 -0.46 -7.63 1.00
N GLN A 10 -1.01 -8.27 -0.04
CA GLN A 10 -0.86 -7.86 -1.44
C GLN A 10 -2.20 -8.00 -2.16
N ASN A 11 -2.39 -7.24 -3.23
CA ASN A 11 -3.58 -7.40 -4.07
C ASN A 11 -3.54 -8.74 -4.84
N ASN A 12 -4.70 -9.13 -5.33
CA ASN A 12 -4.86 -10.41 -6.01
C ASN A 12 -4.66 -10.29 -7.54
N ALA A 13 -3.77 -9.40 -8.00
CA ALA A 13 -3.52 -9.27 -9.44
C ALA A 13 -2.84 -10.55 -9.98
N PRO A 14 -3.09 -10.95 -11.24
CA PRO A 14 -2.58 -12.21 -11.78
C PRO A 14 -1.07 -12.41 -11.63
N ILE A 15 -0.29 -11.32 -11.72
CA ILE A 15 1.17 -11.33 -11.53
C ILE A 15 1.58 -11.74 -10.11
N HIS A 16 0.77 -11.43 -9.08
CA HIS A 16 1.07 -11.73 -7.68
C HIS A 16 0.59 -13.12 -7.24
N ARG A 17 -0.24 -13.78 -8.06
CA ARG A 17 -0.73 -15.17 -7.84
C ARG A 17 0.13 -16.26 -8.48
N SER A 18 1.23 -15.91 -9.13
CA SER A 18 2.07 -16.92 -9.77
C SER A 18 2.55 -17.95 -8.73
N LYS A 19 2.61 -19.23 -9.12
CA LYS A 19 3.13 -20.30 -8.25
C LYS A 19 4.55 -19.99 -7.77
N VAL A 20 5.35 -19.34 -8.63
CA VAL A 20 6.70 -18.89 -8.33
C VAL A 20 6.71 -17.89 -7.17
N ASN A 21 5.87 -16.85 -7.22
CA ASN A 21 5.78 -15.85 -6.16
C ASN A 21 5.33 -16.47 -4.83
N LEU A 22 4.30 -17.32 -4.84
CA LEU A 22 3.84 -17.99 -3.63
C LEU A 22 4.89 -18.94 -3.04
N THR A 23 5.68 -19.60 -3.88
CA THR A 23 6.77 -20.48 -3.44
C THR A 23 7.91 -19.67 -2.81
N TRP A 24 8.23 -18.51 -3.39
CA TRP A 24 9.21 -17.59 -2.82
C TRP A 24 8.77 -17.06 -1.44
N PHE A 25 7.51 -16.63 -1.27
CA PHE A 25 7.03 -16.19 0.05
C PHE A 25 7.16 -17.29 1.11
N LYS A 26 6.83 -18.54 0.76
CA LYS A 26 7.03 -19.69 1.64
C LYS A 26 8.50 -19.90 2.01
N SER A 27 9.43 -19.77 1.05
CA SER A 27 10.87 -19.92 1.33
C SER A 27 11.42 -18.83 2.25
N GLN A 28 10.85 -17.63 2.18
CA GLN A 28 11.18 -16.51 3.06
C GLN A 28 10.46 -16.54 4.41
N ARG A 29 9.62 -17.55 4.67
CA ARG A 29 8.77 -17.64 5.87
C ARG A 29 7.87 -16.42 6.05
N ILE A 30 7.42 -15.83 4.94
CA ILE A 30 6.49 -14.70 4.93
C ILE A 30 5.07 -15.26 4.83
N ASN A 31 4.25 -14.99 5.85
CA ASN A 31 2.83 -15.30 5.82
C ASN A 31 2.11 -14.28 4.91
N VAL A 32 1.42 -14.75 3.88
CA VAL A 32 0.65 -13.89 2.97
C VAL A 32 -0.82 -13.96 3.33
N LEU A 33 -1.48 -12.81 3.45
CA LEU A 33 -2.92 -12.73 3.74
C LEU A 33 -3.71 -13.33 2.56
N PRO A 34 -4.56 -14.35 2.78
CA PRO A 34 -5.47 -14.83 1.75
C PRO A 34 -6.48 -13.73 1.41
N TRP A 35 -6.47 -13.25 0.17
CA TRP A 35 -7.30 -12.13 -0.25
C TRP A 35 -8.34 -12.53 -1.30
N PRO A 36 -9.62 -12.12 -1.16
CA PRO A 36 -10.64 -12.44 -2.14
C PRO A 36 -10.33 -11.80 -3.50
N SER A 37 -10.53 -12.59 -4.56
CA SER A 37 -10.50 -12.12 -5.96
C SER A 37 -11.46 -10.94 -6.13
N LEU A 38 -11.04 -9.89 -6.84
CA LEU A 38 -11.84 -8.69 -7.18
C LEU A 38 -12.03 -7.62 -6.08
N SER A 39 -11.32 -7.71 -4.95
CA SER A 39 -11.37 -6.67 -3.89
C SER A 39 -10.33 -5.55 -4.11
N HIS A 40 -10.39 -4.87 -5.25
CA HIS A 40 -9.49 -3.74 -5.56
C HIS A 40 -9.67 -2.59 -4.55
N ASP A 41 -10.91 -2.33 -4.14
CA ASP A 41 -11.28 -1.24 -3.24
C ASP A 41 -10.75 -1.42 -1.81
N LEU A 42 -10.34 -2.65 -1.46
CA LEU A 42 -9.85 -2.98 -0.13
C LEU A 42 -8.33 -2.98 -0.04
N ASN A 43 -7.61 -2.69 -1.12
CA ASN A 43 -6.14 -2.71 -1.12
C ASN A 43 -5.59 -1.43 -0.43
N PRO A 44 -5.00 -1.51 0.79
CA PRO A 44 -4.61 -0.32 1.55
C PRO A 44 -3.59 0.56 0.81
N ILE A 45 -2.77 -0.05 -0.06
CA ILE A 45 -1.80 0.70 -0.86
C ILE A 45 -2.46 1.58 -1.94
N GLU A 46 -3.62 1.21 -2.48
CA GLU A 46 -4.36 2.04 -3.44
C GLU A 46 -4.86 3.33 -2.76
N ASN A 47 -5.39 3.19 -1.54
CA ASN A 47 -5.81 4.33 -0.74
C ASN A 47 -4.63 5.26 -0.42
N LEU A 48 -3.47 4.68 -0.10
CA LEU A 48 -2.24 5.44 0.13
C LEU A 48 -1.75 6.16 -1.12
N TRP A 49 -1.78 5.51 -2.28
CA TRP A 49 -1.45 6.14 -3.56
C TRP A 49 -2.41 7.27 -3.89
N GLY A 50 -3.71 7.11 -3.63
CA GLY A 50 -4.69 8.18 -3.81
C GLY A 50 -4.42 9.41 -2.93
N ILE A 51 -4.07 9.21 -1.65
CA ILE A 51 -3.67 10.31 -0.75
C ILE A 51 -2.40 10.99 -1.28
N LEU A 52 -1.39 10.19 -1.64
CA LEU A 52 -0.11 10.70 -2.11
C LEU A 52 -0.26 11.49 -3.43
N ALA A 53 -1.06 10.99 -4.37
CA ALA A 53 -1.35 11.67 -5.63
C ALA A 53 -2.03 13.02 -5.38
N ARG A 54 -3.03 13.08 -4.49
CA ARG A 54 -3.69 14.35 -4.13
C ARG A 54 -2.70 15.37 -3.54
N MET A 55 -1.74 14.92 -2.73
CA MET A 55 -0.70 15.80 -2.17
C MET A 55 0.29 16.29 -3.21
N VAL A 56 0.76 15.38 -4.09
CA VAL A 56 1.75 15.69 -5.12
C VAL A 56 1.21 16.68 -6.15
N TYR A 57 -0.04 16.50 -6.57
CA TYR A 57 -0.71 17.34 -7.57
C TYR A 57 -1.58 18.46 -6.98
N ALA A 58 -1.50 18.70 -5.66
CA ALA A 58 -2.23 19.77 -5.00
C ALA A 58 -1.95 21.12 -5.67
N GLU A 59 -2.96 22.00 -5.71
CA GLU A 59 -2.90 23.33 -6.34
C GLU A 59 -2.62 23.28 -7.85
N GLY A 60 -2.90 22.14 -8.51
CA GLY A 60 -2.72 21.99 -9.96
C GLY A 60 -1.26 21.87 -10.40
N LYS A 61 -0.34 21.51 -9.49
CA LYS A 61 1.09 21.32 -9.80
C LYS A 61 1.27 20.33 -10.94
N GLN A 62 2.15 20.66 -11.88
CA GLN A 62 2.54 19.79 -12.99
C GLN A 62 4.06 19.62 -13.01
N PHE A 63 4.53 18.48 -13.50
CA PHE A 63 5.94 18.14 -13.53
C PHE A 63 6.37 17.88 -14.97
N ARG A 64 7.49 18.47 -15.39
CA ARG A 64 7.99 18.34 -16.77
C ARG A 64 9.00 17.20 -16.93
N THR A 65 9.62 16.77 -15.84
CA THR A 65 10.60 15.69 -15.84
C THR A 65 10.28 14.63 -14.80
N LYS A 66 10.81 13.42 -15.02
CA LYS A 66 10.64 12.30 -14.09
C LYS A 66 11.30 12.60 -12.74
N GLU A 67 12.39 13.34 -12.74
CA GLU A 67 13.18 13.72 -11.56
C GLU A 67 12.37 14.67 -10.68
N GLN A 68 11.73 15.68 -11.27
CA GLN A 68 10.86 16.61 -10.55
C GLN A 68 9.70 15.88 -9.88
N LEU A 69 9.05 14.95 -10.61
CA LEU A 69 7.96 14.15 -10.07
C LEU A 69 8.45 13.26 -8.91
N LYS A 70 9.59 12.57 -9.08
CA LYS A 70 10.19 11.74 -8.01
C LYS A 70 10.47 12.54 -6.75
N THR A 71 11.09 13.72 -6.88
CA THR A 71 11.37 14.60 -5.75
C THR A 71 10.08 15.04 -5.03
N ALA A 72 9.03 15.37 -5.78
CA ALA A 72 7.74 15.75 -5.22
C ALA A 72 7.04 14.60 -4.48
N ILE A 73 7.11 13.39 -5.03
CA ILE A 73 6.59 12.16 -4.40
C ILE A 73 7.30 11.93 -3.07
N LEU A 74 8.64 11.93 -3.06
CA LEU A 74 9.44 11.72 -1.83
C LEU A 74 9.13 12.79 -0.78
N LYS A 75 9.06 14.06 -1.18
CA LYS A 75 8.71 15.17 -0.27
C LYS A 75 7.30 15.02 0.31
N SER A 76 6.34 14.55 -0.48
CA SER A 76 4.97 14.33 -0.02
C SER A 76 4.86 13.12 0.91
N TRP A 77 5.65 12.08 0.64
CA TRP A 77 5.76 10.88 1.47
C TRP A 77 6.29 11.21 2.86
N GLU A 78 7.41 11.92 2.97
CA GLU A 78 8.00 12.33 4.25
C GLU A 78 7.02 13.15 5.10
N LYS A 79 6.24 14.03 4.45
CA LYS A 79 5.19 14.81 5.13
C LYS A 79 4.02 13.97 5.66
N ASN A 80 3.79 12.78 5.11
CA ASN A 80 2.63 11.94 5.42
C ASN A 80 2.95 10.80 6.41
N GLN A 81 4.21 10.59 6.79
CA GLN A 81 4.61 9.47 7.65
C GLN A 81 3.86 9.39 9.00
N HIS A 82 3.33 10.51 9.49
CA HIS A 82 2.62 10.57 10.77
C HIS A 82 1.10 10.37 10.70
N ARG A 83 0.46 10.50 9.52
CA ARG A 83 -1.02 10.44 9.40
C ARG A 83 -1.54 9.08 8.92
N THR A 84 -0.85 8.43 8.00
CA THR A 84 -1.43 7.27 7.29
C THR A 84 -1.40 5.96 8.07
N VAL A 85 -0.41 5.72 8.94
CA VAL A 85 -0.31 4.44 9.67
C VAL A 85 -1.36 4.30 10.77
N LEU A 86 -1.84 5.41 11.34
CA LEU A 86 -2.75 5.41 12.50
C LEU A 86 -4.24 5.30 12.13
N ASP A 87 -4.64 5.79 10.95
CA ASP A 87 -6.06 5.79 10.56
C ASP A 87 -6.54 4.42 10.02
N PHE A 88 -5.65 3.60 9.42
CA PHE A 88 -6.05 2.27 8.93
C PHE A 88 -6.40 1.28 10.05
N GLY A 89 -5.68 1.31 11.18
CA GLY A 89 -5.98 0.43 12.33
C GLY A 89 -7.32 0.71 13.00
N ARG A 90 -7.94 1.86 12.70
CA ARG A 90 -9.21 2.30 13.33
C ARG A 90 -10.44 1.97 12.49
N ILE A 91 -10.30 1.81 11.18
CA ILE A 91 -11.42 1.52 10.26
C ILE A 91 -11.84 0.05 10.35
N ASP A 92 -10.88 -0.86 10.56
CA ASP A 92 -11.15 -2.31 10.62
C ASP A 92 -11.75 -2.78 11.96
N ALA A 93 -11.68 -1.97 13.02
CA ALA A 93 -12.30 -2.26 14.31
C ALA A 93 -13.81 -1.90 14.38
N GLY A 94 -14.36 -1.29 13.32
CA GLY A 94 -15.70 -0.70 13.31
C GLY A 94 -16.78 -1.47 12.53
N LYS A 95 -16.49 -2.64 11.96
CA LYS A 95 -17.49 -3.45 11.25
C LYS A 95 -17.66 -4.82 11.89
N ASN A 96 -18.34 -4.82 13.04
CA ASN A 96 -19.12 -5.98 13.46
C ASN A 96 -20.45 -5.96 12.69
N VAL A 97 -20.57 -6.83 11.69
CA VAL A 97 -21.84 -7.43 11.25
C VAL A 97 -21.62 -8.93 11.23
#